data_AF-A0AAW2Y9Z1-F1
#
_entry.id   AF-A0AAW2Y9Z1-F1
#
_cell.length_a   1.000
_cell.length_b   1.000
_cell.length_c   1.000
_cell.angle_alpha   90.00
_cell.angle_beta   90.00
_cell.angle_gamma   90.00
#
_symmetry.space_group_name_H-M   'P 1'
#
loop_
_entity.id
_entity.type
_entity.pdbx_description
1 polymer ?
#
loop_
_entity_poly.entity_id
_entity_poly.type
_entity_poly.pdbx_seq_one_letter_code
_entity_poly.pdbx_strand_id
1 'polypeptide(L)'
;MVLPEGSSPEERLTFDKWLEDNRKVRSIILASMTNEIQKQYDRLDDVPSIMLRIKEVYVVPDRHIRYVATKAFFGINMAKGSSVQSHGIKMLSLVEKLEDLKAGLNNDTYIDVILQSLPPSYD
;
A
#
# COMPACT_ATOMS: atom_id res chain seq x y z
N MET A 1 -4.61 21.15 -18.38
CA MET A 1 -4.54 20.73 -19.80
C MET A 1 -5.35 21.75 -20.60
N VAL A 2 -4.78 22.34 -21.65
CA VAL A 2 -5.45 23.37 -22.46
C VAL A 2 -5.48 22.89 -23.91
N LEU A 3 -6.63 23.03 -24.57
CA LEU A 3 -6.80 22.64 -25.96
C LEU A 3 -6.04 23.63 -26.88
N PRO A 4 -5.23 23.17 -27.85
CA PRO A 4 -4.52 24.04 -28.79
C PRO A 4 -5.44 24.87 -29.68
N GLU A 5 -4.99 26.06 -30.08
CA GLU A 5 -5.68 26.83 -31.12
C GLU A 5 -5.61 26.10 -32.47
N GLY A 6 -6.76 25.88 -33.09
CA GLY A 6 -6.89 25.13 -34.36
C GLY A 6 -7.48 23.73 -34.24
N SER A 7 -7.82 23.28 -33.02
CA SER A 7 -8.41 21.95 -32.83
C SER A 7 -9.73 21.73 -33.58
N SER A 8 -9.87 20.53 -34.12
CA SER A 8 -11.03 20.09 -34.89
C SER A 8 -12.31 20.05 -34.03
N PRO A 9 -13.51 20.06 -34.63
CA PRO A 9 -14.76 19.90 -33.89
C PRO A 9 -14.81 18.61 -33.05
N GLU A 10 -14.24 17.52 -33.57
CA GLU A 10 -14.19 16.22 -32.88
C GLU A 10 -13.24 16.24 -31.67
N GLU A 11 -12.10 16.93 -31.79
CA GLU A 11 -11.15 17.12 -30.68
C GLU A 11 -11.77 17.97 -29.57
N ARG A 12 -12.53 19.01 -29.92
CA ARG A 12 -13.26 19.84 -28.95
C ARG A 12 -14.32 19.04 -28.20
N LEU A 13 -15.14 18.26 -28.92
CA LEU A 13 -16.16 17.39 -28.32
C LEU A 13 -15.56 16.35 -27.37
N THR A 14 -14.42 15.77 -27.76
CA THR A 14 -13.70 14.80 -26.93
C THR A 14 -13.17 15.45 -25.66
N PHE A 15 -12.62 16.67 -25.77
CA PHE A 15 -12.13 17.43 -24.63
C PHE A 15 -13.25 17.86 -23.66
N ASP A 16 -14.37 18.33 -24.18
CA ASP A 16 -15.54 18.71 -23.36
C ASP A 16 -16.08 17.50 -22.58
N LYS A 17 -16.16 16.34 -23.24
CA LYS A 17 -16.53 15.09 -22.58
C LYS A 17 -15.54 14.72 -21.47
N TRP A 18 -14.24 14.82 -21.74
CA TRP A 18 -13.21 14.56 -20.74
C TRP A 18 -13.33 15.51 -19.53
N LEU A 19 -13.61 16.80 -19.76
CA LEU A 19 -13.77 17.78 -18.70
C LEU A 19 -14.96 17.44 -17.79
N GLU A 20 -16.08 17.04 -18.38
CA GLU A 20 -17.28 16.64 -17.65
C GLU A 20 -17.05 15.35 -16.83
N ASP A 21 -16.41 14.34 -17.44
CA ASP A 21 -16.08 13.10 -16.76
C ASP A 21 -15.08 13.34 -15.60
N ASN A 22 -14.05 14.17 -15.83
CA ASN A 22 -13.09 14.58 -14.80
C ASN A 22 -13.80 15.30 -13.63
N ARG A 23 -14.75 16.21 -13.93
CA ARG A 23 -15.53 16.91 -12.90
C ARG A 23 -16.36 15.94 -12.05
N LYS A 24 -17.03 14.96 -12.68
CA LYS A 24 -17.82 13.94 -11.98
C LYS A 24 -16.95 13.10 -11.07
N VAL A 25 -15.86 12.53 -11.59
CA VAL A 25 -14.95 11.68 -10.82
C VAL A 25 -14.34 12.46 -9.66
N ARG A 26 -13.92 13.71 -9.89
CA ARG A 26 -13.43 14.60 -8.84
C ARG A 26 -14.45 14.81 -7.72
N SER A 27 -15.71 15.06 -8.08
CA SER A 27 -16.78 15.23 -7.08
C SER A 27 -16.96 13.99 -6.22
N ILE A 28 -16.90 12.79 -6.82
CA ILE A 28 -17.01 11.52 -6.09
C ILE A 28 -15.82 11.32 -5.15
N ILE A 29 -14.60 11.56 -5.64
CA ILE A 29 -13.36 11.44 -4.83
C ILE A 29 -13.43 12.38 -3.63
N LEU A 30 -13.75 13.66 -3.84
CA LEU A 30 -13.81 14.66 -2.76
C LEU A 30 -14.94 14.37 -1.77
N ALA A 31 -16.10 13.89 -2.22
CA ALA A 31 -17.20 13.51 -1.34
C ALA A 31 -16.89 12.25 -0.49
N SER A 32 -15.95 11.41 -0.94
CA SER A 32 -15.50 10.23 -0.20
C SER A 32 -14.44 10.54 0.86
N MET A 33 -13.97 11.79 0.94
CA MET A 33 -12.98 12.25 1.91
C MET A 33 -13.64 12.89 3.14
N THR A 34 -12.92 12.93 4.26
CA THR A 34 -13.34 13.77 5.39
C THR A 34 -13.15 15.25 5.05
N ASN A 35 -13.87 16.13 5.76
CA ASN A 35 -13.83 17.57 5.51
C ASN A 35 -12.41 18.17 5.61
N GLU A 36 -11.56 17.61 6.46
CA GLU A 36 -10.18 18.07 6.68
C GLU A 36 -9.29 17.74 5.47
N ILE A 37 -9.45 16.54 4.91
CA ILE A 37 -8.72 16.07 3.73
C ILE A 37 -9.25 16.82 2.51
N GLN A 38 -10.58 16.92 2.35
CA GLN A 38 -11.22 17.60 1.23
C GLN A 38 -10.71 19.04 1.03
N LYS A 39 -10.57 19.82 2.12
CA LYS A 39 -10.04 21.19 2.10
C LYS A 39 -8.59 21.31 1.61
N GLN A 40 -7.82 20.22 1.61
CA GLN A 40 -6.46 20.22 1.08
C GLN A 40 -6.42 19.99 -0.43
N TYR A 41 -7.45 19.40 -1.02
CA TYR A 41 -7.50 18.98 -2.43
C TYR A 41 -8.56 19.73 -3.26
N ASP A 42 -9.41 20.55 -2.63
CA ASP A 42 -10.49 21.31 -3.28
C ASP A 42 -10.00 22.36 -4.31
N ARG A 43 -8.70 22.71 -4.28
CA ARG A 43 -8.04 23.62 -5.23
C ARG A 43 -7.36 22.92 -6.40
N LEU A 44 -7.28 21.59 -6.41
CA LEU A 44 -6.71 20.85 -7.53
C LEU A 44 -7.80 20.60 -8.58
N ASP A 45 -7.56 21.03 -9.81
CA ASP A 45 -8.59 21.03 -10.87
C ASP A 45 -8.71 19.71 -11.62
N ASP A 46 -7.71 18.83 -11.55
CA ASP A 46 -7.70 17.55 -12.25
C ASP A 46 -7.51 16.35 -11.32
N VAL A 47 -8.25 15.26 -11.62
CA VAL A 47 -8.19 14.00 -10.89
C VAL A 47 -6.78 13.41 -10.82
N PRO A 48 -5.96 13.39 -11.89
CA PRO A 48 -4.58 12.90 -11.82
C PRO A 48 -3.73 13.59 -10.73
N SER A 49 -3.81 14.92 -10.62
CA SER A 49 -3.11 15.68 -9.58
C SER A 49 -3.57 15.30 -8.17
N ILE A 50 -4.88 15.12 -7.96
CA ILE A 50 -5.44 14.67 -6.68
C ILE A 50 -4.91 13.27 -6.34
N MET A 51 -4.97 12.34 -7.30
CA MET A 51 -4.52 10.95 -7.11
C MET A 51 -3.02 10.86 -6.84
N LEU A 52 -2.19 11.63 -7.54
CA LEU A 52 -0.74 11.67 -7.30
C LEU A 52 -0.45 12.15 -5.88
N ARG A 53 -1.11 13.21 -5.43
CA ARG A 53 -0.87 13.77 -4.10
C ARG A 53 -1.37 12.86 -2.98
N ILE A 54 -2.51 12.18 -3.18
CA ILE A 54 -2.96 11.12 -2.26
C ILE A 54 -1.90 10.02 -2.19
N LYS A 55 -1.36 9.61 -3.35
CA LYS A 55 -0.31 8.59 -3.41
C LYS A 55 0.94 9.03 -2.63
N GLU A 56 1.40 10.27 -2.80
CA GLU A 56 2.57 10.79 -2.07
C GLU A 56 2.37 10.84 -0.55
N VAL A 57 1.16 11.19 -0.10
CA VAL A 57 0.88 11.41 1.34
C VAL A 57 0.52 10.10 2.05
N TYR A 58 -0.23 9.21 1.38
CA TYR A 58 -0.85 8.05 2.01
C TYR A 58 -0.28 6.71 1.54
N VAL A 59 0.61 6.67 0.54
CA VAL A 59 1.37 5.44 0.30
C VAL A 59 2.33 5.26 1.46
N VAL A 60 2.09 4.20 2.23
CA VAL A 60 3.10 3.67 3.14
C VAL A 60 4.25 3.18 2.25
N PRO A 61 5.47 3.73 2.39
CA PRO A 61 6.58 3.31 1.54
C PRO A 61 6.80 1.81 1.68
N ASP A 62 7.09 1.11 0.58
CA ASP A 62 7.39 -0.34 0.60
C ASP A 62 8.46 -0.68 1.63
N ARG A 63 9.42 0.22 1.84
CA ARG A 63 10.44 0.13 2.90
C ARG A 63 9.84 0.05 4.31
N HIS A 64 8.83 0.86 4.62
CA HIS A 64 8.18 0.84 5.93
C HIS A 64 7.36 -0.45 6.11
N ILE A 65 6.60 -0.87 5.09
CA ILE A 65 5.83 -2.14 5.15
C ILE A 65 6.78 -3.32 5.37
N ARG A 66 7.87 -3.37 4.61
CA ARG A 66 8.94 -4.36 4.76
C ARG A 66 9.55 -4.33 6.15
N TYR A 67 9.92 -3.15 6.65
CA TYR A 67 10.45 -3.00 8.02
C TYR A 67 9.49 -3.55 9.08
N VAL A 68 8.18 -3.25 9.00
CA VAL A 68 7.18 -3.75 9.95
C VAL A 68 7.07 -5.27 9.88
N ALA A 69 7.04 -5.85 8.68
CA ALA A 69 7.00 -7.31 8.50
C ALA A 69 8.27 -7.97 9.04
N THR A 70 9.46 -7.41 8.73
CA THR A 70 10.74 -7.90 9.22
C THR A 70 10.79 -7.84 10.74
N LYS A 71 10.39 -6.73 11.34
CA LYS A 71 10.34 -6.58 12.80
C LYS A 71 9.40 -7.60 13.45
N ALA A 72 8.24 -7.88 12.85
CA ALA A 72 7.32 -8.89 13.34
C ALA A 72 7.93 -10.30 13.27
N PHE A 73 8.59 -10.64 12.16
CA PHE A 73 9.23 -11.93 11.95
C PHE A 73 10.37 -12.20 12.95
N PHE A 74 11.25 -11.23 13.17
CA PHE A 74 12.34 -11.38 14.14
C PHE A 74 11.90 -11.27 15.60
N GLY A 75 10.70 -10.73 15.87
CA GLY A 75 10.22 -10.46 17.23
C GLY A 75 9.18 -11.44 17.77
N ILE A 76 8.67 -12.34 16.93
CA ILE A 76 7.62 -13.28 17.34
C ILE A 76 8.26 -14.51 18.00
N ASN A 77 7.73 -14.87 19.17
CA ASN A 77 8.09 -16.09 19.89
C ASN A 77 6.85 -16.95 20.08
N MET A 78 7.03 -18.26 20.12
CA MET A 78 5.94 -19.17 20.43
C MET A 78 5.48 -18.97 21.87
N ALA A 79 4.18 -18.73 22.06
CA ALA A 79 3.61 -18.58 23.39
C ALA A 79 3.74 -19.90 24.18
N LYS A 80 4.10 -19.82 25.46
CA LYS A 80 4.23 -20.99 26.33
C LYS A 80 2.90 -21.77 26.38
N GLY A 81 2.96 -23.08 26.12
CA GLY A 81 1.79 -23.97 26.09
C GLY A 81 0.95 -23.88 24.81
N SER A 82 1.35 -23.08 23.81
CA SER A 82 0.70 -23.06 22.49
C SER A 82 1.22 -24.18 21.57
N SER A 83 0.44 -24.49 20.54
CA SER A 83 0.81 -25.51 19.55
C SER A 83 1.90 -25.02 18.60
N VAL A 84 2.94 -25.83 18.41
CA VAL A 84 4.01 -25.62 17.41
C VAL A 84 3.43 -25.49 16.00
N GLN A 85 2.40 -26.27 15.67
CA GLN A 85 1.75 -26.18 14.36
C GLN A 85 1.12 -24.80 14.15
N SER A 86 0.41 -24.28 15.16
CA SER A 86 -0.22 -22.96 15.09
C SER A 86 0.83 -21.85 14.96
N HIS A 87 1.95 -21.99 15.67
CA HIS A 87 3.09 -21.09 15.56
C HIS A 87 3.76 -21.15 14.18
N GLY A 88 3.99 -22.36 13.65
CA GLY A 88 4.57 -22.59 12.34
C GLY A 88 3.75 -21.96 11.20
N ILE A 89 2.41 -22.03 11.27
CA ILE A 89 1.53 -21.36 10.30
C ILE A 89 1.72 -19.84 10.36
N LYS A 90 1.84 -19.25 11.57
CA LYS A 90 2.10 -17.81 11.72
C LYS A 90 3.47 -17.43 11.14
N MET A 91 4.51 -18.22 11.41
CA MET A 91 5.84 -17.99 10.84
C MET A 91 5.81 -18.08 9.31
N LEU A 92 5.15 -19.09 8.75
CA LEU A 92 5.01 -19.25 7.29
C LEU A 92 4.35 -18.02 6.65
N SER A 93 3.25 -17.53 7.23
CA SER A 93 2.58 -16.32 6.71
C SER A 93 3.47 -15.07 6.75
N LEU A 94 4.40 -14.98 7.70
CA LEU A 94 5.36 -13.88 7.76
C LEU A 94 6.48 -14.04 6.73
N VAL A 95 6.92 -15.28 6.47
CA VAL A 95 7.90 -15.60 5.41
C VAL A 95 7.33 -15.25 4.04
N GLU A 96 6.13 -15.74 3.70
CA GLU A 96 5.45 -15.44 2.43
C GLU A 96 5.32 -13.92 2.22
N LYS A 97 4.90 -13.19 3.26
CA LYS A 97 4.80 -11.73 3.22
C LYS A 97 6.16 -11.05 2.98
N LEU A 98 7.25 -11.57 3.54
CA LEU A 98 8.59 -11.03 3.35
C LEU A 98 9.14 -11.31 1.95
N GLU A 99 8.80 -12.47 1.37
CA GLU A 99 9.11 -12.82 -0.03
C GLU A 99 8.38 -11.90 -1.01
N ASP A 100 7.08 -11.68 -0.80
CA ASP A 100 6.26 -10.75 -1.60
C ASP A 100 6.83 -9.33 -1.57
N LEU A 101 7.30 -8.90 -0.40
CA LEU A 101 7.93 -7.58 -0.21
C LEU A 101 9.38 -7.54 -0.70
N LYS A 102 9.92 -8.64 -1.23
CA LYS A 102 11.31 -8.81 -1.69
C LYS A 102 12.30 -8.37 -0.61
N ALA A 103 12.11 -8.86 0.61
CA ALA A 103 12.88 -8.47 1.77
C ALA A 103 14.39 -8.80 1.65
N GLY A 104 14.75 -9.77 0.81
CA GLY A 104 16.13 -10.14 0.53
C GLY A 104 16.78 -11.01 1.59
N LEU A 105 15.98 -11.70 2.41
CA LEU A 105 16.48 -12.70 3.35
C LEU A 105 16.73 -14.02 2.61
N ASN A 106 17.76 -14.75 3.04
CA ASN A 106 18.02 -16.09 2.52
C ASN A 106 17.25 -17.14 3.33
N ASN A 107 17.13 -18.35 2.77
CA ASN A 107 16.39 -19.44 3.40
C ASN A 107 16.96 -19.82 4.76
N ASP A 108 18.29 -19.79 4.92
CA ASP A 108 18.94 -20.10 6.19
C ASP A 108 18.52 -19.13 7.30
N THR A 109 18.41 -17.83 7.00
CA THR A 109 17.91 -16.83 7.96
C THR A 109 16.47 -17.12 8.38
N TYR A 110 15.61 -17.55 7.44
CA TYR A 110 14.24 -17.92 7.79
C TYR A 110 14.22 -19.12 8.74
N ILE A 111 15.01 -20.15 8.45
CA ILE A 111 15.12 -21.36 9.29
C ILE A 111 15.64 -20.98 10.68
N ASP A 112 16.74 -20.23 10.76
CA ASP A 112 17.37 -19.84 12.03
C ASP A 112 16.41 -19.06 12.93
N VAL A 113 15.65 -18.11 12.36
CA VAL A 113 14.68 -17.32 13.13
C VAL A 113 13.48 -18.17 13.55
N ILE A 114 13.01 -19.10 12.70
CA ILE A 114 11.95 -20.04 13.06
C ILE A 114 12.39 -20.90 14.25
N LEU A 115 13.60 -21.46 14.22
CA LEU A 115 14.14 -22.26 15.30
C LEU A 115 14.30 -21.42 16.59
N GLN A 116 14.86 -20.21 16.49
CA GLN A 116 15.03 -19.30 17.64
C GLN A 116 13.70 -18.86 18.28
N SER A 117 12.61 -18.84 17.51
CA SER A 117 11.29 -18.45 18.02
C SER A 117 10.62 -19.53 18.88
N LEU A 118 11.16 -20.76 18.88
CA LEU A 118 10.63 -21.87 19.67
C LEU A 118 11.10 -21.78 21.14
N PRO A 119 10.35 -22.37 22.09
CA PRO A 119 10.80 -22.43 23.48
C PRO A 119 11.99 -23.39 23.64
N PRO A 120 12.81 -23.23 24.69
CA PRO A 120 13.97 -24.09 24.97
C PRO A 120 13.66 -25.59 25.13
N SER A 121 12.37 -25.97 25.28
CA SER A 121 11.96 -27.37 25.29
C SER A 121 12.10 -28.07 23.93
N TYR A 122 12.46 -27.33 22.87
CA TYR A 122 12.63 -27.81 21.50
C TYR A 122 14.09 -27.73 21.03
N ASP A 123 15.02 -27.37 21.92
CA ASP A 123 16.46 -27.40 21.65
C ASP A 123 16.98 -28.84 21.48
#